data_AF-A0A0K8P6N5-F1
#
_entry.id   AF-A0A0K8P6N5-F1
#
_cell.length_a   1.000
_cell.length_b   1.000
_cell.length_c   1.000
_cell.angle_alpha   90.00
_cell.angle_beta   90.00
_cell.angle_gamma   90.00
#
_symmetry.space_group_name_H-M   'P 1'
#
loop_
_entity.id
_entity.type
_entity.pdbx_description
1 polymer ?
#
loop_
_entity_poly.entity_id
_entity_poly.type
_entity_poly.pdbx_seq_one_letter_code
_entity_poly.pdbx_strand_id
1 'polypeptide(L)'
;MPIKIQNDGPELRATNYWDSEQAAAGLCYLTANAGTWRLLVPEAAEGALEEMRTGRSAIIEPSIHLPGRCWDVVFDDGSDSPFSIAVDRRQVDRPMIAGHCRLAVWTARGKQLDLACEVGP
;
A
#
# COMPACT_ATOMS: atom_id res chain seq x y z
N MET A 1 -17.21 2.66 -10.83
CA MET A 1 -17.63 1.42 -10.13
C MET A 1 -16.90 1.36 -8.79
N PRO A 2 -17.53 0.98 -7.66
CA PRO A 2 -16.82 0.87 -6.39
C PRO A 2 -15.80 -0.28 -6.41
N ILE A 3 -14.66 -0.08 -5.75
CA ILE A 3 -13.68 -1.14 -5.51
C ILE A 3 -14.24 -2.12 -4.49
N LYS A 4 -14.13 -3.42 -4.78
CA LYS A 4 -14.60 -4.53 -3.97
C LYS A 4 -13.41 -5.41 -3.63
N ILE A 5 -13.22 -5.65 -2.34
CA ILE A 5 -12.15 -6.51 -1.82
C ILE A 5 -12.77 -7.77 -1.22
N GLN A 6 -12.27 -8.94 -1.62
CA GLN A 6 -12.54 -10.21 -0.97
C GLN A 6 -11.32 -10.64 -0.16
N ASN A 7 -11.54 -10.95 1.12
CA ASN A 7 -10.47 -11.27 2.07
C ASN A 7 -10.42 -12.78 2.35
N ASP A 8 -9.23 -13.27 2.65
CA ASP A 8 -9.00 -14.57 3.29
C ASP A 8 -8.05 -14.37 4.48
N GLY A 9 -8.61 -14.02 5.64
CA GLY A 9 -7.81 -13.51 6.75
C GLY A 9 -6.99 -12.27 6.33
N PRO A 10 -5.68 -12.20 6.59
CA PRO A 10 -4.84 -11.08 6.16
C PRO A 10 -4.60 -11.05 4.64
N GLU A 11 -4.87 -12.14 3.93
CA GLU A 11 -4.60 -12.29 2.50
C GLU A 11 -5.67 -11.61 1.63
N LEU A 12 -5.27 -11.24 0.41
CA LEU A 12 -6.17 -10.80 -0.64
C LEU A 12 -6.65 -12.02 -1.44
N ARG A 13 -7.94 -12.34 -1.35
CA ARG A 13 -8.52 -13.45 -2.13
C ARG A 13 -8.84 -13.03 -3.55
N ALA A 14 -9.49 -11.87 -3.72
CA ALA A 14 -9.84 -11.30 -5.02
C ALA A 14 -10.18 -9.82 -4.88
N THR A 15 -10.04 -9.07 -5.98
CA THR A 15 -10.48 -7.67 -6.05
C THR A 15 -10.77 -7.28 -7.50
N ASN A 16 -11.70 -6.35 -7.72
CA ASN A 16 -11.90 -5.70 -9.02
C ASN A 16 -11.05 -4.42 -9.18
N TYR A 17 -10.15 -4.13 -8.24
CA TYR A 17 -9.26 -2.96 -8.32
C TYR A 17 -8.43 -2.96 -9.60
N TRP A 18 -7.94 -4.12 -10.05
CA TRP A 18 -7.08 -4.25 -11.23
C TRP A 18 -7.75 -3.71 -12.51
N ASP A 19 -9.08 -3.81 -12.60
CA ASP A 19 -9.88 -3.34 -13.74
C ASP A 19 -10.44 -1.91 -13.52
N SER A 20 -9.99 -1.20 -12.49
CA SER A 20 -10.49 0.13 -12.14
C SER A 20 -9.80 1.26 -12.91
N GLU A 21 -10.48 2.39 -13.04
CA GLU A 21 -9.88 3.63 -13.59
C GLU A 21 -8.63 4.07 -12.79
N GLN A 22 -8.58 3.79 -11.49
CA GLN A 22 -7.43 4.12 -10.65
C GLN A 22 -6.22 3.27 -11.04
N ALA A 23 -6.40 1.96 -11.19
CA ALA A 23 -5.33 1.06 -11.63
C ALA A 23 -4.87 1.39 -13.06
N ALA A 24 -5.81 1.67 -13.98
CA ALA A 24 -5.50 2.11 -15.34
C ALA A 24 -4.71 3.42 -15.39
N ALA A 25 -4.92 4.31 -14.41
CA ALA A 25 -4.16 5.55 -14.26
C ALA A 25 -2.83 5.36 -13.51
N GLY A 26 -2.43 4.13 -13.16
CA GLY A 26 -1.19 3.83 -12.44
C GLY A 26 -1.22 4.19 -10.96
N LEU A 27 -2.41 4.40 -10.38
CA LEU A 27 -2.56 4.86 -9.00
C LEU A 27 -2.70 3.68 -8.05
N CYS A 28 -1.78 3.55 -7.08
CA CYS A 28 -1.83 2.53 -6.04
C CYS A 28 -3.06 2.69 -5.13
N TYR A 29 -3.45 1.60 -4.47
CA TYR A 29 -4.59 1.56 -3.55
C TYR A 29 -4.23 0.84 -2.25
N LEU A 30 -4.66 1.37 -1.11
CA LEU A 30 -4.47 0.77 0.21
C LEU A 30 -5.77 0.20 0.74
N THR A 31 -5.71 -1.06 1.17
CA THR A 31 -6.81 -1.72 1.88
C THR A 31 -6.31 -2.53 3.06
N ALA A 32 -7.04 -2.51 4.19
CA ALA A 32 -6.65 -3.26 5.38
C ALA A 32 -7.66 -4.37 5.72
N ASN A 33 -7.14 -5.50 6.21
CA ASN A 33 -7.94 -6.54 6.85
C ASN A 33 -7.09 -7.36 7.83
N ALA A 34 -7.66 -7.77 8.97
CA ALA A 34 -7.05 -8.69 9.93
C ALA A 34 -5.58 -8.36 10.30
N GLY A 35 -5.32 -7.10 10.66
CA GLY A 35 -3.99 -6.65 11.11
C GLY A 35 -2.96 -6.43 9.99
N THR A 36 -3.38 -6.49 8.73
CA THR A 36 -2.51 -6.30 7.56
C THR A 36 -3.07 -5.22 6.63
N TRP A 37 -2.26 -4.19 6.39
CA TRP A 37 -2.43 -3.29 5.25
C TRP A 37 -1.93 -3.96 3.99
N ARG A 38 -2.62 -3.72 2.87
CA ARG A 38 -2.27 -4.25 1.55
C ARG A 38 -2.17 -3.10 0.58
N LEU A 39 -0.96 -2.88 0.05
CA LEU A 39 -0.72 -1.97 -1.06
C LEU A 39 -0.96 -2.72 -2.36
N LEU A 40 -1.99 -2.33 -3.10
CA LEU A 40 -2.29 -2.84 -4.42
C LEU A 40 -1.55 -1.98 -5.45
N VAL A 41 -0.61 -2.60 -6.15
CA VAL A 41 0.28 -1.95 -7.13
C VAL A 41 -0.21 -2.34 -8.53
N PRO A 42 -0.69 -1.37 -9.34
CA PRO A 42 -1.14 -1.64 -10.70
C PRO A 42 0.06 -1.89 -11.63
N GLU A 43 -0.19 -2.52 -12.77
CA GLU A 43 0.86 -2.91 -13.73
C GLU A 43 1.79 -1.75 -14.10
N ALA A 44 1.23 -0.55 -14.34
CA ALA A 44 1.99 0.64 -14.69
C ALA A 44 2.97 1.12 -13.60
N ALA A 45 2.78 0.69 -12.35
CA ALA A 45 3.64 1.01 -11.21
C ALA A 45 4.51 -0.17 -10.75
N GLU A 46 4.45 -1.32 -11.42
CA GLU A 46 5.24 -2.51 -11.03
C GLU A 46 6.77 -2.28 -11.13
N GLY A 47 7.22 -1.28 -11.90
CA GLY A 47 8.63 -0.87 -11.93
C GLY A 47 9.17 -0.43 -10.56
N ALA A 48 8.31 0.01 -9.65
CA ALA A 48 8.69 0.38 -8.29
C ALA A 48 8.92 -0.83 -7.36
N LEU A 49 8.56 -2.06 -7.77
CA LEU A 49 8.69 -3.24 -6.92
C LEU A 49 10.13 -3.56 -6.56
N GLU A 50 11.10 -3.20 -7.39
CA GLU A 50 12.53 -3.40 -7.07
C GLU A 50 12.95 -2.55 -5.88
N GLU A 51 12.56 -1.27 -5.87
CA GLU A 51 12.79 -0.35 -4.76
C GLU A 51 12.04 -0.81 -3.50
N MET A 52 10.76 -1.23 -3.61
CA MET A 52 10.01 -1.72 -2.44
C MET A 52 10.67 -2.92 -1.75
N ARG A 53 11.36 -3.78 -2.52
CA ARG A 53 12.04 -4.97 -2.00
C ARG A 53 13.32 -4.67 -1.23
N THR A 54 13.87 -3.45 -1.32
CA THR A 54 15.04 -3.05 -0.50
C THR A 54 14.64 -2.82 0.96
N GLY A 55 13.36 -2.47 1.21
CA GLY A 55 12.81 -2.22 2.52
C GLY A 55 12.87 -3.44 3.45
N ARG A 56 13.32 -3.23 4.69
CA ARG A 56 13.30 -4.21 5.79
C ARG A 56 12.03 -4.08 6.63
N SER A 57 11.45 -2.89 6.68
CA SER A 57 10.18 -2.56 7.34
C SER A 57 9.44 -1.51 6.52
N ALA A 58 8.18 -1.24 6.87
CA ALA A 58 7.41 -0.19 6.25
C ALA A 58 6.80 0.76 7.28
N ILE A 59 6.63 2.02 6.90
CA ILE A 59 5.93 3.01 7.69
C ILE A 59 4.82 3.60 6.81
N ILE A 60 3.61 3.74 7.35
CA ILE A 60 2.52 4.48 6.70
C ILE A 60 2.31 5.74 7.52
N GLU A 61 2.60 6.90 6.96
CA GLU A 61 2.54 8.18 7.68
C GLU A 61 1.89 9.29 6.85
N PRO A 62 1.37 10.36 7.49
CA PRO A 62 0.85 11.50 6.73
C PRO A 62 1.94 12.09 5.84
N SER A 63 1.60 12.36 4.57
CA SER A 63 2.61 12.83 3.62
C SER A 63 3.20 14.18 3.99
N ILE A 64 4.53 14.29 3.97
CA ILE A 64 5.24 15.56 4.19
C ILE A 64 5.06 16.53 3.02
N HIS A 65 4.90 15.99 1.81
CA HIS A 65 4.77 16.77 0.58
C HIS A 65 3.32 17.17 0.30
N LEU A 66 2.35 16.35 0.72
CA LEU A 66 0.92 16.54 0.49
C LEU A 66 0.10 16.32 1.78
N PRO A 67 0.34 17.12 2.84
CA PRO A 67 -0.26 16.90 4.15
C PRO A 67 -1.78 16.99 4.11
N GLY A 68 -2.44 16.05 4.81
CA GLY A 68 -3.90 15.93 4.86
C GLY A 68 -4.56 15.41 3.57
N ARG A 69 -3.77 15.21 2.51
CA ARG A 69 -4.24 14.68 1.22
C ARG A 69 -3.74 13.27 0.97
N CYS A 70 -2.46 13.00 1.22
CA CYS A 70 -1.84 11.70 0.97
C CYS A 70 -1.26 11.08 2.23
N TRP A 71 -1.11 9.77 2.19
CA TRP A 71 -0.29 8.98 3.10
C TRP A 71 0.94 8.51 2.32
N ASP A 72 2.12 8.65 2.91
CA ASP A 72 3.34 8.10 2.34
C ASP A 72 3.55 6.68 2.90
N VAL A 73 3.68 5.71 2.00
CA VAL A 73 4.10 4.35 2.32
C VAL A 73 5.60 4.28 2.11
N VAL A 74 6.35 4.37 3.20
CA VAL A 74 7.81 4.37 3.21
C VAL A 74 8.31 2.95 3.38
N PHE A 75 9.21 2.51 2.51
CA PHE A 75 9.89 1.23 2.57
C PHE A 75 11.27 1.47 3.18
N ASP A 76 11.37 1.30 4.49
CA ASP A 76 12.56 1.60 5.27
C ASP A 76 13.65 0.55 5.06
N ASP A 77 14.69 0.93 4.33
CA ASP A 77 15.92 0.16 4.10
C ASP A 77 17.08 0.65 4.99
N GLY A 78 16.80 1.49 6.00
CA GLY A 78 17.72 2.16 6.92
C GLY A 78 18.78 3.03 6.29
N SER A 79 18.56 3.45 5.03
CA SER A 79 19.27 4.58 4.46
C SER A 79 18.64 5.91 4.92
N ASP A 80 19.33 7.01 4.65
CA ASP A 80 18.80 8.37 4.88
C ASP A 80 17.80 8.81 3.80
N SER A 81 17.51 7.96 2.81
CA SER A 81 16.64 8.29 1.68
C SER A 81 15.87 7.05 1.20
N PRO A 82 14.99 6.49 2.05
CA PRO A 82 14.20 5.32 1.70
C PRO A 82 13.22 5.61 0.56
N PHE A 83 12.87 4.58 -0.19
CA PHE A 83 11.83 4.65 -1.20
C PHE A 83 10.45 4.87 -0.55
N SER A 84 9.61 5.70 -1.16
CA SER A 84 8.23 5.91 -0.70
C SER A 84 7.25 6.11 -1.85
N ILE A 85 5.98 5.78 -1.60
CA ILE A 85 4.86 6.06 -2.49
C ILE A 85 3.81 6.86 -1.75
N ALA A 86 3.44 8.01 -2.30
CA ALA A 86 2.31 8.80 -1.84
C ALA A 86 0.98 8.21 -2.37
N VAL A 87 0.05 7.92 -1.46
CA VAL A 87 -1.29 7.41 -1.75
C VAL A 87 -2.33 8.44 -1.29
N ASP A 88 -3.13 8.98 -2.23
CA ASP A 88 -4.20 9.95 -1.91
C ASP A 88 -5.24 9.27 -1.02
N ARG A 89 -5.80 10.01 -0.06
CA ARG A 89 -6.83 9.50 0.87
C ARG A 89 -8.06 8.89 0.18
N ARG A 90 -8.32 9.23 -1.09
CA ARG A 90 -9.39 8.63 -1.90
C ARG A 90 -9.07 7.21 -2.39
N GLN A 91 -7.81 6.80 -2.28
CA GLN A 91 -7.28 5.49 -2.63
C GLN A 91 -7.07 4.60 -1.40
N VAL A 92 -7.74 4.92 -0.29
CA VAL A 92 -7.68 4.17 0.97
C VAL A 92 -9.10 3.79 1.38
N ASP A 93 -9.38 2.52 1.66
CA ASP A 93 -10.73 2.05 2.02
C ASP A 93 -11.00 1.95 3.52
N ARG A 94 -9.95 2.03 4.36
CA ARG A 94 -10.03 1.98 5.82
C ARG A 94 -9.48 3.26 6.45
N PRO A 95 -9.95 3.63 7.65
CA PRO A 95 -9.28 4.66 8.45
C PRO A 95 -7.85 4.22 8.79
N MET A 96 -6.90 5.14 8.70
CA MET A 96 -5.56 4.94 9.24
C MET A 96 -5.64 5.06 10.76
N ILE A 97 -5.29 3.96 11.44
CA ILE A 97 -5.26 3.90 12.90
C ILE A 97 -3.81 3.59 13.28
N ALA A 98 -3.21 4.45 14.08
CA ALA A 98 -1.83 4.31 14.50
C ALA A 98 -1.58 2.98 15.23
N GLY A 99 -0.41 2.38 15.00
CA GLY A 99 0.02 1.16 15.66
C GLY A 99 0.74 0.16 14.75
N HIS A 100 1.17 -0.94 15.35
CA HIS A 100 1.90 -1.99 14.65
C HIS A 100 0.97 -2.91 13.86
N CYS A 101 1.40 -3.25 12.66
CA CYS A 101 0.69 -4.11 11.73
C CYS A 101 1.66 -4.81 10.77
N ARG A 102 1.12 -5.44 9.73
CA ARG A 102 1.88 -5.89 8.56
C ARG A 102 1.52 -5.04 7.34
N LEU A 103 2.47 -4.88 6.43
CA LEU A 103 2.22 -4.37 5.07
C LEU A 103 2.52 -5.48 4.07
N ALA A 104 1.52 -5.88 3.29
CA ALA A 104 1.71 -6.76 2.15
C ALA A 104 1.58 -5.98 0.83
N VAL A 105 2.50 -6.21 -0.10
CA VAL A 105 2.42 -5.63 -1.45
C VAL A 105 1.83 -6.67 -2.39
N TRP A 106 0.82 -6.28 -3.17
CA TRP A 106 0.13 -7.14 -4.12
C TRP A 106 0.11 -6.53 -5.51
N THR A 107 0.28 -7.38 -6.52
CA THR A 107 -0.07 -7.06 -7.91
C THR A 107 -1.19 -7.99 -8.37
N ALA A 108 -1.65 -7.82 -9.61
CA ALA A 108 -2.58 -8.76 -10.23
C ALA A 108 -2.03 -10.20 -10.28
N ARG A 109 -0.70 -10.38 -10.19
CA ARG A 109 -0.02 -11.68 -10.17
C ARG A 109 0.06 -12.32 -8.77
N GLY A 110 -0.40 -11.62 -7.73
CA GLY A 110 -0.39 -12.08 -6.34
C GLY A 110 0.52 -11.28 -5.43
N LYS A 111 0.71 -11.77 -4.21
CA LYS A 111 1.56 -11.13 -3.19
C LYS A 111 3.02 -11.13 -3.64
N GLN A 112 3.67 -9.97 -3.52
CA GLN A 112 5.07 -9.75 -3.88
C GLN A 112 5.98 -9.59 -2.66
N LEU A 113 5.45 -9.04 -1.57
CA LEU A 113 6.22 -8.70 -0.36
C LEU A 113 5.32 -8.72 0.87
N ASP A 114 5.91 -8.97 2.04
CA ASP A 114 5.25 -8.90 3.35
C ASP A 114 6.24 -8.38 4.41
N LEU A 115 6.00 -7.18 4.93
CA LEU A 115 6.90 -6.47 5.86
C LEU A 115 6.23 -6.19 7.21
N ALA A 116 7.05 -6.09 8.25
CA ALA A 116 6.62 -5.47 9.50
C ALA A 116 6.31 -3.99 9.22
N CYS A 117 5.21 -3.48 9.75
CA CYS A 117 4.77 -2.12 9.46
C CYS A 117 4.27 -1.39 10.70
N GLU A 118 4.45 -0.08 10.71
CA GLU A 118 3.84 0.83 11.66
C GLU A 118 3.04 1.90 10.94
N VAL A 119 1.82 2.17 11.41
CA VAL A 119 1.06 3.35 10.99
C VAL A 119 1.37 4.47 11.97
N GLY A 120 1.93 5.57 11.46
CA GLY A 120 2.23 6.78 12.22
C GLY A 120 0.98 7.57 12.61
N PRO A 121 1.11 8.50 13.58
CA PRO A 121 0.01 9.34 14.07
C PRO A 121 -0.50 10.36 13.04
#